data_AF-A0A3D1VTM3-F1
#
_entry.id   AF-A0A3D1VTM3-F1
#
_cell.length_a   1.000
_cell.length_b   1.000
_cell.length_c   1.000
_cell.angle_alpha   90.00
_cell.angle_beta   90.00
_cell.angle_gamma   90.00
#
_symmetry.space_group_name_H-M   'P 1'
#
loop_
_entity.id
_entity.type
_entity.pdbx_description
1 polymer ?
#
loop_
_entity_poly.entity_id
_entity_poly.type
_entity_poly.pdbx_seq_one_letter_code
_entity_poly.pdbx_strand_id
1 'polypeptide(L)'
;MCGECIRKCPTDAYRKEVNGTKDVVIENKHHVFANKNLWRCAWGEHFDLDLDLPIPDQVDEQVLLDHVKQHGIRHGEFGVCLKVCLPKHLRQPDPDYCKISVRRKRHTIPSDLPVHSAVYDTVLSIAGKNTLDHVHFISQKTLEEQGIPMKEHLPDGVGAILLTDHIKLPCQADEAKAFRETHIMEWNTMSRTVRVNLTIAELDICRELEKIGYSALPKTYLKHDALQKLCHETTENNAILYSALILTSAPLEDRHVLDVSHSDARGNLKERLTRAAKEAGADLVGFASAFAIDEIAEQLREIRKEETIVFATDKNPRMMAFDPVISMRKRNIFKATDILPDAKSVLVLGLHYPETPIKRLGKPPAEAVGPYVFSQYETNMLLSHMGYDICKTLQSWGYDAFLSHNLTGAGSVVGSPRGYFADGSCNTLEAVAAGLGTLTLNGSVSTEKYGIHQRFIAIVTNAELEPDISTPVLNSVCMDCKQCLSICPTRALQKNNLTT
;
A
#
# COMPACT_ATOMS: atom_id res chain seq x y z
N MET A 1 -18.82 33.11 17.62
CA MET A 1 -18.19 31.78 17.45
C MET A 1 -18.45 30.91 18.67
N CYS A 2 -18.52 29.58 18.54
CA CYS A 2 -18.78 28.71 19.70
C CYS A 2 -17.58 28.52 20.64
N GLY A 3 -16.35 28.61 20.13
CA GLY A 3 -15.11 28.56 20.93
C GLY A 3 -14.67 27.17 21.43
N GLU A 4 -15.32 26.06 21.04
CA GLU A 4 -14.94 24.72 21.53
C GLU A 4 -13.53 24.30 21.13
N CYS A 5 -13.12 24.59 19.89
CA CYS A 5 -11.75 24.34 19.43
C CYS A 5 -10.71 25.11 20.23
N ILE A 6 -11.07 26.28 20.77
CA ILE A 6 -10.23 27.03 21.70
C ILE A 6 -10.23 26.23 23.00
N ARG A 7 -11.35 26.16 23.73
CA ARG A 7 -11.47 25.53 25.06
C ARG A 7 -10.86 24.14 25.18
N LYS A 8 -11.00 23.28 24.17
CA LYS A 8 -10.61 21.87 24.22
C LYS A 8 -9.24 21.56 23.60
N CYS A 9 -8.54 22.53 23.01
CA CYS A 9 -7.22 22.28 22.42
C CYS A 9 -6.21 21.92 23.51
N PRO A 10 -5.59 20.72 23.47
CA PRO A 10 -4.66 20.28 24.52
C PRO A 10 -3.32 21.01 24.46
N THR A 11 -2.91 21.44 23.25
CA THR A 11 -1.64 22.13 23.05
C THR A 11 -1.72 23.65 23.26
N ASP A 12 -2.85 24.18 23.72
CA ASP A 12 -3.10 25.63 23.82
C ASP A 12 -2.90 26.40 22.50
N ALA A 13 -2.92 25.74 21.33
CA ALA A 13 -2.60 26.37 20.04
C ALA A 13 -3.52 27.53 19.62
N TYR A 14 -4.64 27.73 20.32
CA TYR A 14 -5.55 28.88 20.11
C TYR A 14 -5.55 29.87 21.29
N ARG A 15 -4.76 29.61 22.34
CA ARG A 15 -4.67 30.45 23.55
C ARG A 15 -3.28 31.06 23.73
N LYS A 16 -2.23 30.32 23.38
CA LYS A 16 -0.83 30.75 23.43
C LYS A 16 -0.32 31.02 22.02
N GLU A 17 0.57 31.99 21.89
CA GLU A 17 1.28 32.29 20.64
C GLU A 17 0.33 32.55 19.46
N VAL A 18 -0.76 33.29 19.71
CA VAL A 18 -1.73 33.71 18.70
C VAL A 18 -1.56 35.20 18.40
N ASN A 19 -1.26 35.52 17.14
CA ASN A 19 -1.06 36.88 16.65
C ASN A 19 -2.29 37.36 15.85
N GLY A 20 -3.43 37.44 16.53
CA GLY A 20 -4.70 37.86 15.93
C GLY A 20 -5.27 36.87 14.92
N THR A 21 -5.81 37.38 13.81
CA THR A 21 -6.49 36.61 12.77
C THR A 21 -5.94 36.91 11.39
N LYS A 22 -5.93 35.90 10.53
CA LYS A 22 -5.79 36.07 9.07
C LYS A 22 -7.17 36.19 8.45
N ASP A 23 -7.25 36.94 7.36
CA ASP A 23 -8.48 37.11 6.57
C ASP A 23 -8.18 36.88 5.09
N VAL A 24 -8.96 35.98 4.48
CA VAL A 24 -8.88 35.67 3.06
C VAL A 24 -10.23 36.02 2.45
N VAL A 25 -10.24 36.90 1.44
CA VAL A 25 -11.47 37.36 0.78
C VAL A 25 -11.67 36.60 -0.53
N ILE A 26 -12.76 35.84 -0.64
CA ILE A 26 -13.14 35.09 -1.84
C ILE A 26 -14.54 35.55 -2.27
N GLU A 27 -14.69 36.08 -3.48
CA GLU A 27 -15.98 36.61 -3.97
C GLU A 27 -16.64 37.60 -2.99
N ASN A 28 -15.86 38.51 -2.41
CA ASN A 28 -16.29 39.47 -1.38
C ASN A 28 -16.77 38.82 -0.06
N LYS A 29 -16.49 37.53 0.18
CA LYS A 29 -16.75 36.84 1.44
C LYS A 29 -15.46 36.75 2.25
N HIS A 30 -15.49 37.21 3.50
CA HIS A 30 -14.36 37.17 4.41
C HIS A 30 -14.25 35.80 5.09
N HIS A 31 -13.09 35.16 4.98
CA HIS A 31 -12.77 33.88 5.59
C HIS A 31 -11.69 34.08 6.67
N VAL A 32 -12.15 34.46 7.86
CA VAL A 32 -11.29 34.81 8.99
C VAL A 32 -10.92 33.57 9.81
N PHE A 33 -9.64 33.37 10.11
CA PHE A 33 -9.15 32.26 10.95
C PHE A 33 -7.97 32.68 11.83
N ALA A 34 -7.69 31.90 12.88
CA ALA A 34 -6.65 32.23 13.86
C ALA A 34 -5.26 32.26 13.23
N ASN A 35 -4.49 33.31 13.52
CA ASN A 35 -3.07 33.40 13.20
C ASN A 35 -2.26 32.81 14.36
N LYS A 36 -2.20 31.48 14.41
CA LYS A 36 -1.53 30.73 15.48
C LYS A 36 -0.13 30.26 15.10
N ASN A 37 0.71 30.02 16.10
CA ASN A 37 1.95 29.28 15.92
C ASN A 37 1.68 27.83 15.48
N LEU A 38 2.15 27.46 14.29
CA LEU A 38 1.96 26.12 13.73
C LEU A 38 2.87 25.07 14.38
N TRP A 39 4.04 25.45 14.92
CA TRP A 39 4.91 24.52 15.66
C TRP A 39 4.21 24.00 16.93
N ARG A 40 3.61 24.89 17.72
CA ARG A 40 2.74 24.50 18.85
C ARG A 40 1.59 23.58 18.42
N CYS A 41 0.97 23.86 17.27
CA CYS A 41 -0.13 23.04 16.76
C CYS A 41 0.34 21.65 16.30
N ALA A 42 1.59 21.54 15.85
CA ALA A 42 2.20 20.35 15.27
C ALA A 42 2.69 19.33 16.31
N TRP A 43 2.76 19.71 17.59
CA TRP A 43 3.28 18.92 18.72
C TRP A 43 2.90 17.42 18.66
N GLY A 44 1.60 17.12 18.78
CA GLY A 44 1.13 15.73 18.75
C GLY A 44 1.05 15.15 17.34
N GLU A 45 0.38 15.83 16.41
CA GLU A 45 -0.02 15.23 15.13
C GLU A 45 1.13 15.07 14.12
N HIS A 46 2.13 15.96 14.13
CA HIS A 46 3.22 15.92 13.13
C HIS A 46 4.51 15.38 13.73
N PHE A 47 4.78 15.71 14.99
CA PHE A 47 5.99 15.29 15.71
C PHE A 47 5.76 14.08 16.62
N ASP A 48 4.53 13.56 16.69
CA ASP A 48 4.16 12.40 17.50
C ASP A 48 4.53 12.53 18.99
N LEU A 49 4.63 13.76 19.51
CA LEU A 49 4.91 14.00 20.93
C LEU A 49 3.65 13.75 21.77
N ASP A 50 3.87 13.19 22.95
CA ASP A 50 2.81 12.96 23.92
C ASP A 50 2.18 14.30 24.38
N LEU A 51 0.84 14.37 24.37
CA LEU A 51 0.07 15.53 24.80
C LEU A 51 0.03 15.68 26.33
N ASP A 52 0.40 14.65 27.07
CA ASP A 52 0.53 14.68 28.54
C ASP A 52 1.84 15.36 28.99
N LEU A 53 2.79 15.62 28.07
CA LEU A 53 4.03 16.32 28.36
C LEU A 53 3.78 17.81 28.65
N PRO A 54 4.57 18.43 29.55
CA PRO A 54 4.51 19.86 29.77
C PRO A 54 4.94 20.60 28.49
N ILE A 55 4.03 21.39 27.92
CA ILE A 55 4.30 22.16 26.70
C ILE A 55 4.85 23.54 27.11
N PRO A 56 6.08 23.90 26.72
CA PRO A 56 6.68 25.21 27.02
C PRO A 56 5.83 26.38 26.52
N ASP A 57 6.03 27.60 27.02
CA ASP A 57 5.25 28.77 26.61
C ASP A 57 5.52 29.22 25.17
N GLN A 58 6.75 29.03 24.68
CA GLN A 58 7.13 29.23 23.29
C GLN A 58 7.52 27.89 22.66
N VAL A 59 6.99 27.61 21.47
CA VAL A 59 7.27 26.36 20.77
C VAL A 59 7.79 26.69 19.37
N ASP A 60 9.03 26.35 19.08
CA ASP A 60 9.59 26.40 17.74
C ASP A 60 10.04 25.00 17.29
N GLU A 61 10.70 24.93 16.14
CA GLU A 61 11.23 23.67 15.61
C GLU A 61 12.23 23.02 16.57
N GLN A 62 13.14 23.81 17.15
CA GLN A 62 14.20 23.31 18.02
C GLN A 62 13.60 22.70 19.29
N VAL A 63 12.62 23.37 19.89
CA VAL A 63 11.88 22.84 21.04
C VAL A 63 11.28 21.47 20.72
N LEU A 64 10.63 21.31 19.56
CA LEU A 64 10.02 20.04 19.17
C LEU A 64 11.07 18.94 18.98
N LEU A 65 12.17 19.23 18.26
CA LEU A 65 13.24 18.27 18.03
C LEU A 65 13.93 17.84 19.33
N ASP A 66 14.14 18.78 20.26
CA ASP A 66 14.71 18.49 21.58
C ASP A 66 13.78 17.61 22.42
N HIS A 67 12.46 17.88 22.38
CA HIS A 67 11.49 17.03 23.08
C HIS A 67 11.38 15.64 22.47
N VAL A 68 11.45 15.52 21.13
CA VAL A 68 11.49 14.20 20.46
C VAL A 68 12.73 13.44 20.89
N LYS A 69 13.89 14.11 20.95
CA LYS A 69 15.14 13.51 21.40
C LYS A 69 15.10 13.08 22.87
N GLN A 70 14.44 13.87 23.72
CA GLN A 70 14.38 13.63 25.17
C GLN A 70 13.34 12.59 25.56
N HIS A 71 12.15 12.63 24.96
CA HIS A 71 10.97 11.87 25.38
C HIS A 71 10.56 10.78 24.38
N GLY A 72 11.14 10.78 23.18
CA GLY A 72 10.73 9.90 22.09
C GLY A 72 9.40 10.33 21.47
N ILE A 73 8.74 9.37 20.83
CA ILE A 73 7.47 9.56 20.11
C ILE A 73 6.41 8.58 20.62
N ARG A 74 5.17 9.04 20.75
CA ARG A 74 3.98 8.28 21.19
C ARG A 74 3.13 7.77 20.03
N HIS A 75 3.05 8.54 18.94
CA HIS A 75 2.16 8.35 17.78
C HIS A 75 0.67 8.43 18.07
N GLY A 76 -0.15 8.63 17.02
CA GLY A 76 -1.59 8.38 17.06
C GLY A 76 -2.46 9.56 17.51
N GLU A 77 -1.90 10.77 17.57
CA GLU A 77 -2.64 11.96 17.99
C GLU A 77 -3.36 12.64 16.82
N PHE A 78 -4.65 12.91 17.01
CA PHE A 78 -5.49 13.63 16.04
C PHE A 78 -5.93 14.97 16.60
N GLY A 79 -5.83 16.04 15.80
CA GLY A 79 -6.17 17.39 16.22
C GLY A 79 -7.56 17.51 16.85
N VAL A 80 -7.63 17.85 18.14
CA VAL A 80 -8.91 17.97 18.88
C VAL A 80 -9.86 18.98 18.25
N CYS A 81 -9.34 20.01 17.57
CA CYS A 81 -10.17 20.96 16.84
C CYS A 81 -11.04 20.29 15.77
N LEU A 82 -10.57 19.22 15.13
CA LEU A 82 -11.33 18.46 14.14
C LEU A 82 -12.44 17.60 14.79
N LYS A 83 -12.30 17.27 16.08
CA LYS A 83 -13.27 16.48 16.86
C LYS A 83 -14.42 17.33 17.43
N VAL A 84 -14.25 18.64 17.54
CA VAL A 84 -15.21 19.54 18.20
C VAL A 84 -15.79 20.62 17.28
N CYS A 85 -15.15 20.90 16.14
CA CYS A 85 -15.57 21.95 15.22
C CYS A 85 -16.66 21.46 14.25
N LEU A 86 -17.90 21.39 14.73
CA LEU A 86 -19.08 21.06 13.91
C LEU A 86 -20.09 22.22 13.87
N PRO A 87 -20.86 22.42 12.79
CA PRO A 87 -22.01 23.34 12.78
C PRO A 87 -22.98 23.07 13.92
N LYS A 88 -23.54 24.11 14.56
CA LYS A 88 -24.37 23.99 15.78
C LYS A 88 -25.50 22.97 15.62
N HIS A 89 -26.18 22.95 14.47
CA HIS A 89 -27.31 22.07 14.23
C HIS A 89 -26.91 20.59 14.06
N LEU A 90 -25.63 20.30 13.73
CA LEU A 90 -25.08 18.95 13.60
C LEU A 90 -24.48 18.40 14.90
N ARG A 91 -24.50 19.16 16.00
CA ARG A 91 -23.90 18.75 17.27
C ARG A 91 -24.84 17.85 18.07
N GLN A 92 -24.33 16.72 18.54
CA GLN A 92 -24.97 15.81 19.46
C GLN A 92 -23.99 15.50 20.60
N PRO A 93 -24.10 16.19 21.75
CA PRO A 93 -23.31 15.86 22.93
C PRO A 93 -23.65 14.43 23.41
N ASP A 94 -22.62 13.66 23.70
CA ASP A 94 -22.74 12.28 24.18
C ASP A 94 -21.57 12.02 25.15
N PRO A 95 -21.64 12.58 26.38
CA PRO A 95 -20.53 12.56 27.33
C PRO A 95 -20.21 11.16 27.87
N ASP A 96 -21.19 10.24 27.80
CA ASP A 96 -21.02 8.84 28.17
C ASP A 96 -20.18 8.10 27.12
N TYR A 97 -20.26 8.52 25.84
CA TYR A 97 -19.44 7.99 24.75
C TYR A 97 -18.08 8.70 24.62
N CYS A 98 -18.04 10.03 24.54
CA CYS A 98 -16.79 10.80 24.46
C CYS A 98 -16.86 12.12 25.24
N LYS A 99 -15.96 12.29 26.21
CA LYS A 99 -15.88 13.46 27.09
C LYS A 99 -15.40 14.75 26.39
N ILE A 100 -14.77 14.62 25.21
CA ILE A 100 -14.09 15.72 24.52
C ILE A 100 -14.80 16.08 23.21
N SER A 101 -15.14 15.10 22.38
CA SER A 101 -15.72 15.33 21.06
C SER A 101 -17.24 15.53 21.14
N VAL A 102 -17.79 16.18 20.12
CA VAL A 102 -19.24 16.28 19.95
C VAL A 102 -19.60 15.35 18.80
N ARG A 103 -20.49 14.37 19.01
CA ARG A 103 -20.93 13.50 17.92
C ARG A 103 -21.61 14.35 16.85
N ARG A 104 -21.44 13.96 15.60
CA ARG A 104 -22.15 14.54 14.48
C ARG A 104 -23.51 13.87 14.38
N LYS A 105 -24.60 14.64 14.41
CA LYS A 105 -25.93 14.15 14.02
C LYS A 105 -25.84 13.59 12.60
N ARG A 106 -26.16 12.31 12.43
CA ARG A 106 -26.22 11.67 11.13
C ARG A 106 -27.44 12.18 10.35
N HIS A 107 -27.30 12.30 9.04
CA HIS A 107 -28.40 12.68 8.15
C HIS A 107 -29.31 11.48 7.82
N THR A 108 -28.81 10.27 8.10
CA THR A 108 -29.50 9.00 7.90
C THR A 108 -29.59 8.27 9.23
N ILE A 109 -30.69 7.57 9.41
CA ILE A 109 -31.01 6.80 10.60
C ILE A 109 -31.20 5.37 10.09
N PRO A 110 -30.67 4.34 10.78
CA PRO A 110 -30.90 2.97 10.37
C PRO A 110 -32.41 2.65 10.40
N SER A 111 -32.84 1.80 9.47
CA SER A 111 -34.20 1.26 9.46
C SER A 111 -34.42 0.34 10.66
N ASP A 112 -35.66 0.21 11.11
CA ASP A 112 -36.09 -0.83 12.04
C ASP A 112 -36.34 -2.19 11.35
N LEU A 113 -36.28 -2.21 10.01
CA LEU A 113 -36.35 -3.42 9.20
C LEU A 113 -35.03 -4.21 9.23
N PRO A 114 -35.07 -5.52 8.92
CA PRO A 114 -33.86 -6.33 8.72
C PRO A 114 -32.89 -5.72 7.71
N VAL A 115 -31.60 -6.01 7.87
CA VAL A 115 -30.55 -5.54 6.95
C VAL A 115 -30.85 -6.06 5.54
N HIS A 116 -31.06 -5.13 4.61
CA HIS A 116 -31.39 -5.45 3.23
C HIS A 116 -30.24 -6.21 2.53
N SER A 117 -30.55 -7.17 1.66
CA SER A 117 -29.56 -8.00 0.94
C SER A 117 -28.50 -7.19 0.20
N ALA A 118 -28.91 -6.08 -0.44
CA ALA A 118 -28.02 -5.15 -1.12
C ALA A 118 -26.86 -4.61 -0.25
N VAL A 119 -26.99 -4.58 1.08
CA VAL A 119 -25.88 -4.22 1.97
C VAL A 119 -24.81 -5.30 1.96
N TYR A 120 -25.20 -6.57 2.06
CA TYR A 120 -24.29 -7.71 1.93
C TYR A 120 -23.64 -7.71 0.54
N ASP A 121 -24.42 -7.51 -0.53
CA ASP A 121 -23.89 -7.46 -1.91
C ASP A 121 -22.87 -6.32 -2.09
N THR A 122 -23.10 -5.18 -1.43
CA THR A 122 -22.16 -4.05 -1.44
C THR A 122 -20.85 -4.42 -0.74
N VAL A 123 -20.92 -5.07 0.43
CA VAL A 123 -19.74 -5.56 1.15
C VAL A 123 -18.95 -6.56 0.30
N LEU A 124 -19.64 -7.53 -0.31
CA LEU A 124 -19.04 -8.53 -1.19
C LEU A 124 -18.42 -7.88 -2.43
N SER A 125 -19.07 -6.89 -3.03
CA SER A 125 -18.52 -6.14 -4.17
C SER A 125 -17.24 -5.39 -3.80
N ILE A 126 -17.19 -4.77 -2.63
CA ILE A 126 -15.99 -4.08 -2.14
C ILE A 126 -14.87 -5.10 -1.88
N ALA A 127 -15.17 -6.22 -1.23
CA ALA A 127 -14.20 -7.28 -0.98
C ALA A 127 -13.62 -7.86 -2.27
N GLY A 128 -14.49 -8.20 -3.25
CA GLY A 128 -14.06 -8.73 -4.55
C GLY A 128 -13.21 -7.74 -5.35
N LYS A 129 -13.57 -6.45 -5.36
CA LYS A 129 -12.76 -5.39 -6.00
C LYS A 129 -11.37 -5.20 -5.38
N ASN A 130 -11.21 -5.61 -4.13
CA ASN A 130 -9.92 -5.57 -3.42
C ASN A 130 -9.28 -6.96 -3.35
N THR A 131 -9.74 -7.92 -4.18
CA THR A 131 -9.16 -9.26 -4.32
C THR A 131 -9.08 -10.04 -2.99
N LEU A 132 -10.07 -9.86 -2.11
CA LEU A 132 -10.16 -10.60 -0.85
C LEU A 132 -10.82 -11.97 -1.06
N ASP A 133 -10.40 -12.96 -0.27
CA ASP A 133 -10.91 -14.32 -0.39
C ASP A 133 -12.28 -14.47 0.24
N HIS A 134 -12.40 -14.21 1.54
CA HIS A 134 -13.62 -14.53 2.28
C HIS A 134 -14.18 -13.32 3.02
N VAL A 135 -15.51 -13.32 3.16
CA VAL A 135 -16.25 -12.37 3.97
C VAL A 135 -17.17 -13.15 4.90
N HIS A 136 -17.05 -12.88 6.19
CA HIS A 136 -17.89 -13.46 7.23
C HIS A 136 -18.68 -12.36 7.92
N PHE A 137 -20.00 -12.53 7.95
CA PHE A 137 -20.95 -11.72 8.70
C PHE A 137 -21.32 -12.48 9.97
N ILE A 138 -21.20 -11.81 11.11
CA ILE A 138 -21.33 -12.44 12.42
C ILE A 138 -22.36 -11.67 13.24
N SER A 139 -23.37 -12.38 13.73
CA SER A 139 -24.50 -11.82 14.46
C SER A 139 -24.12 -11.45 15.90
N GLN A 140 -24.90 -10.57 16.52
CA GLN A 140 -24.76 -10.25 17.95
C GLN A 140 -24.78 -11.51 18.83
N LYS A 141 -25.73 -12.43 18.54
CA LYS A 141 -25.92 -13.64 19.32
C LYS A 141 -24.65 -14.48 19.33
N THR A 142 -24.06 -14.71 18.16
CA THR A 142 -22.84 -15.50 18.01
C THR A 142 -21.64 -14.84 18.70
N LEU A 143 -21.51 -13.52 18.59
CA LEU A 143 -20.46 -12.77 19.29
C LEU A 143 -20.58 -12.88 20.82
N GLU A 144 -21.80 -12.79 21.35
CA GLU A 144 -22.08 -12.90 22.78
C GLU A 144 -21.84 -14.33 23.29
N GLU A 145 -22.26 -15.36 22.55
CA GLU A 145 -22.00 -16.78 22.88
C GLU A 145 -20.50 -17.11 22.93
N GLN A 146 -19.69 -16.46 22.08
CA GLN A 146 -18.23 -16.61 22.05
C GLN A 146 -17.50 -15.66 23.02
N GLY A 147 -18.22 -14.83 23.78
CA GLY A 147 -17.62 -13.89 24.73
C GLY A 147 -16.76 -12.81 24.09
N ILE A 148 -17.05 -12.42 22.84
CA ILE A 148 -16.31 -11.36 22.14
C ILE A 148 -16.77 -9.99 22.67
N PRO A 149 -15.86 -9.15 23.24
CA PRO A 149 -16.23 -7.93 23.95
C PRO A 149 -16.48 -6.74 22.99
N MET A 150 -17.34 -6.92 21.99
CA MET A 150 -17.63 -5.90 20.96
C MET A 150 -18.03 -4.55 21.56
N LYS A 151 -18.88 -4.54 22.59
CA LYS A 151 -19.44 -3.31 23.19
C LYS A 151 -18.41 -2.45 23.92
N GLU A 152 -17.25 -3.01 24.28
CA GLU A 152 -16.13 -2.22 24.82
C GLU A 152 -15.48 -1.34 23.75
N HIS A 153 -15.56 -1.76 22.48
CA HIS A 153 -15.00 -1.03 21.34
C HIS A 153 -16.06 -0.20 20.61
N LEU A 154 -17.25 -0.75 20.41
CA LEU A 154 -18.39 -0.09 19.79
C LEU A 154 -19.64 -0.29 20.67
N PRO A 155 -19.96 0.67 21.56
CA PRO A 155 -21.07 0.56 22.52
C PRO A 155 -22.44 0.22 21.92
N ASP A 156 -22.75 0.71 20.72
CA ASP A 156 -23.97 0.41 19.96
C ASP A 156 -23.83 -0.75 18.97
N GLY A 157 -22.70 -1.48 19.02
CA GLY A 157 -22.42 -2.61 18.14
C GLY A 157 -23.36 -3.80 18.39
N VAL A 158 -23.84 -4.40 17.29
CA VAL A 158 -24.72 -5.59 17.26
C VAL A 158 -24.32 -6.58 16.15
N GLY A 159 -23.11 -6.46 15.61
CA GLY A 159 -22.59 -7.39 14.60
C GLY A 159 -21.14 -7.10 14.24
N ALA A 160 -20.52 -8.06 13.57
CA ALA A 160 -19.16 -7.94 13.05
C ALA A 160 -19.05 -8.46 11.61
N ILE A 161 -18.14 -7.87 10.85
CA ILE A 161 -17.73 -8.35 9.53
C ILE A 161 -16.23 -8.66 9.59
N LEU A 162 -15.87 -9.92 9.40
CA LEU A 162 -14.48 -10.37 9.28
C LEU A 162 -14.17 -10.57 7.80
N LEU A 163 -13.19 -9.81 7.32
CA LEU A 163 -12.61 -9.95 5.98
C LEU A 163 -11.34 -10.77 6.10
N THR A 164 -11.12 -11.75 5.24
CA THR A 164 -9.89 -12.54 5.22
C THR A 164 -9.33 -12.72 3.83
N ASP A 165 -8.02 -12.92 3.80
CA ASP A 165 -7.24 -13.10 2.59
C ASP A 165 -6.07 -14.04 2.87
N HIS A 166 -5.90 -15.04 2.01
CA HIS A 166 -4.88 -16.07 2.10
C HIS A 166 -3.84 -15.89 1.00
N ILE A 167 -2.62 -15.65 1.42
CA ILE A 167 -1.45 -15.72 0.54
C ILE A 167 -1.02 -17.17 0.44
N LYS A 168 -1.26 -17.82 -0.70
CA LYS A 168 -0.68 -19.13 -1.00
C LYS A 168 0.83 -18.99 -1.25
N LEU A 169 1.62 -19.76 -0.52
CA LEU A 169 3.08 -19.81 -0.66
C LEU A 169 3.50 -20.86 -1.69
N PRO A 170 4.59 -20.62 -2.46
CA PRO A 170 5.10 -21.55 -3.46
C PRO A 170 6.01 -22.64 -2.85
N CYS A 171 5.81 -22.99 -1.56
CA CYS A 171 6.64 -23.94 -0.81
C CYS A 171 5.79 -24.66 0.25
N GLN A 172 6.33 -25.73 0.85
CA GLN A 172 5.63 -26.40 1.94
C GLN A 172 5.65 -25.58 3.25
N ALA A 173 4.71 -25.84 4.16
CA ALA A 173 4.52 -25.04 5.37
C ALA A 173 5.77 -25.05 6.29
N ASP A 174 6.50 -26.16 6.34
CA ASP A 174 7.76 -26.31 7.06
C ASP A 174 8.93 -25.55 6.41
N GLU A 175 8.83 -25.23 5.11
CA GLU A 175 9.81 -24.47 4.34
C GLU A 175 9.54 -22.95 4.35
N ALA A 176 8.35 -22.51 4.79
CA ALA A 176 7.91 -21.12 4.74
C ALA A 176 8.90 -20.14 5.40
N LYS A 177 9.55 -20.56 6.50
CA LYS A 177 10.57 -19.75 7.17
C LYS A 177 11.81 -19.54 6.28
N ALA A 178 12.33 -20.61 5.69
CA ALA A 178 13.49 -20.55 4.81
C ALA A 178 13.17 -19.76 3.52
N PHE A 179 11.97 -19.94 2.99
CA PHE A 179 11.48 -19.16 1.86
C PHE A 179 11.44 -17.67 2.19
N ARG A 180 10.88 -17.27 3.34
CA ARG A 180 10.85 -15.87 3.79
C ARG A 180 12.25 -15.27 3.96
N GLU A 181 13.20 -16.04 4.51
CA GLU A 181 14.57 -15.58 4.71
C GLU A 181 15.30 -15.35 3.38
N THR A 182 15.00 -16.17 2.37
CA THR A 182 15.62 -16.11 1.03
C THR A 182 14.95 -15.05 0.14
N HIS A 183 13.62 -14.98 0.14
CA HIS A 183 12.77 -14.14 -0.72
C HIS A 183 12.03 -13.07 0.10
N ILE A 184 12.77 -12.39 1.00
CA ILE A 184 12.19 -11.43 1.95
C ILE A 184 11.51 -10.24 1.25
N MET A 185 11.99 -9.84 0.07
CA MET A 185 11.42 -8.72 -0.68
C MET A 185 10.05 -9.08 -1.25
N GLU A 186 9.92 -10.25 -1.85
CA GLU A 186 8.68 -10.79 -2.39
C GLU A 186 7.66 -11.03 -1.27
N TRP A 187 8.11 -11.65 -0.16
CA TRP A 187 7.29 -11.86 1.02
C TRP A 187 6.71 -10.54 1.56
N ASN A 188 7.58 -9.53 1.73
CA ASN A 188 7.16 -8.22 2.23
C ASN A 188 6.25 -7.50 1.24
N THR A 189 6.48 -7.67 -0.07
CA THR A 189 5.62 -7.10 -1.11
C THR A 189 4.22 -7.68 -0.97
N MET A 190 4.08 -9.01 -0.98
CA MET A 190 2.78 -9.68 -0.89
C MET A 190 2.05 -9.31 0.40
N SER A 191 2.75 -9.39 1.52
CA SER A 191 2.22 -9.03 2.84
C SER A 191 1.75 -7.57 2.90
N ARG A 192 2.47 -6.65 2.26
CA ARG A 192 2.09 -5.23 2.21
C ARG A 192 0.86 -5.03 1.34
N THR A 193 0.79 -5.68 0.17
CA THR A 193 -0.35 -5.59 -0.74
C THR A 193 -1.63 -6.03 -0.06
N VAL A 194 -1.65 -7.24 0.51
CA VAL A 194 -2.84 -7.78 1.18
C VAL A 194 -3.31 -6.87 2.33
N ARG A 195 -2.38 -6.33 3.13
CA ARG A 195 -2.72 -5.40 4.21
C ARG A 195 -3.33 -4.10 3.71
N VAL A 196 -2.90 -3.60 2.54
CA VAL A 196 -3.47 -2.40 1.93
C VAL A 196 -4.86 -2.70 1.36
N ASN A 197 -5.02 -3.79 0.61
CA ASN A 197 -6.31 -4.25 0.09
C ASN A 197 -7.36 -4.39 1.21
N LEU A 198 -7.01 -5.10 2.29
CA LEU A 198 -7.85 -5.24 3.48
C LEU A 198 -8.19 -3.88 4.09
N THR A 199 -7.23 -2.97 4.19
CA THR A 199 -7.46 -1.63 4.78
C THR A 199 -8.39 -0.78 3.92
N ILE A 200 -8.25 -0.81 2.60
CA ILE A 200 -9.13 -0.08 1.68
C ILE A 200 -10.55 -0.64 1.78
N ALA A 201 -10.71 -1.96 1.69
CA ALA A 201 -12.01 -2.62 1.79
C ALA A 201 -12.68 -2.32 3.14
N GLU A 202 -11.95 -2.45 4.24
CA GLU A 202 -12.44 -2.18 5.59
C GLU A 202 -12.99 -0.75 5.74
N LEU A 203 -12.25 0.26 5.25
CA LEU A 203 -12.66 1.66 5.31
C LEU A 203 -13.84 1.98 4.39
N ASP A 204 -13.87 1.39 3.20
CA ASP A 204 -14.95 1.59 2.24
C ASP A 204 -16.25 0.94 2.72
N ILE A 205 -16.19 -0.28 3.29
CA ILE A 205 -17.35 -0.93 3.91
C ILE A 205 -17.89 -0.10 5.07
N CYS A 206 -17.01 0.41 5.96
CA CYS A 206 -17.45 1.30 7.03
C CYS A 206 -18.18 2.52 6.48
N ARG A 207 -17.67 3.13 5.41
CA ARG A 207 -18.30 4.29 4.77
C ARG A 207 -19.68 3.95 4.21
N GLU A 208 -19.85 2.80 3.56
CA GLU A 208 -21.15 2.40 3.02
C GLU A 208 -22.17 2.09 4.12
N LEU A 209 -21.75 1.44 5.22
CA LEU A 209 -22.60 1.21 6.39
C LEU A 209 -23.03 2.52 7.05
N GLU A 210 -22.10 3.48 7.20
CA GLU A 210 -22.41 4.80 7.77
C GLU A 210 -23.35 5.63 6.91
N LYS A 211 -23.29 5.51 5.57
CA LYS A 211 -24.24 6.20 4.67
C LYS A 211 -25.68 5.80 4.93
N ILE A 212 -25.93 4.54 5.27
CA ILE A 212 -27.27 4.03 5.58
C ILE A 212 -27.64 4.10 7.07
N GLY A 213 -26.80 4.74 7.89
CA GLY A 213 -27.09 5.10 9.28
C GLY A 213 -26.46 4.20 10.34
N TYR A 214 -25.92 3.03 9.95
CA TYR A 214 -25.26 2.13 10.91
C TYR A 214 -23.91 2.68 11.36
N SER A 215 -23.59 2.56 12.64
CA SER A 215 -22.22 2.81 13.12
C SER A 215 -21.33 1.69 12.63
N ALA A 216 -20.13 2.04 12.16
CA ALA A 216 -19.12 1.06 11.76
C ALA A 216 -17.75 1.51 12.28
N LEU A 217 -17.04 0.59 12.92
CA LEU A 217 -15.73 0.84 13.51
C LEU A 217 -14.67 -0.08 12.89
N PRO A 218 -13.75 0.48 12.09
CA PRO A 218 -12.58 -0.24 11.60
C PRO A 218 -11.43 -0.20 12.63
N LYS A 219 -10.38 -0.97 12.37
CA LYS A 219 -9.08 -0.94 13.08
C LYS A 219 -9.20 -1.02 14.60
N THR A 220 -10.11 -1.88 15.06
CA THR A 220 -10.28 -2.12 16.50
C THR A 220 -9.07 -2.84 17.09
N TYR A 221 -8.89 -2.74 18.41
CA TYR A 221 -7.85 -3.50 19.13
C TYR A 221 -8.29 -4.94 19.45
N LEU A 222 -9.46 -5.39 19.00
CA LEU A 222 -9.89 -6.77 19.17
C LEU A 222 -8.94 -7.69 18.41
N LYS A 223 -8.49 -8.76 19.08
CA LYS A 223 -7.71 -9.80 18.43
C LYS A 223 -8.60 -10.63 17.51
N HIS A 224 -8.13 -10.87 16.29
CA HIS A 224 -8.91 -11.61 15.29
C HIS A 224 -8.89 -13.13 15.52
N ASP A 225 -7.99 -13.66 16.35
CA ASP A 225 -7.76 -15.11 16.51
C ASP A 225 -9.04 -15.90 16.86
N ALA A 226 -9.88 -15.35 17.75
CA ALA A 226 -11.12 -16.00 18.17
C ALA A 226 -12.16 -16.02 17.03
N LEU A 227 -12.24 -14.92 16.28
CA LEU A 227 -13.16 -14.79 15.15
C LEU A 227 -12.70 -15.63 13.95
N GLN A 228 -11.40 -15.69 13.68
CA GLN A 228 -10.84 -16.57 12.65
C GLN A 228 -11.16 -18.04 12.95
N LYS A 229 -10.98 -18.48 14.20
CA LYS A 229 -11.35 -19.84 14.63
C LYS A 229 -12.85 -20.11 14.51
N LEU A 230 -13.68 -19.15 14.92
CA LEU A 230 -15.14 -19.22 14.78
C LEU A 230 -15.57 -19.36 13.32
N CYS A 231 -14.91 -18.63 12.43
CA CYS A 231 -15.16 -18.62 10.98
C CYS A 231 -14.50 -19.79 10.23
N HIS A 232 -13.84 -20.71 10.94
CA HIS A 232 -13.08 -21.82 10.36
C HIS A 232 -11.99 -21.39 9.36
N GLU A 233 -11.42 -20.21 9.56
CA GLU A 233 -10.31 -19.69 8.79
C GLU A 233 -9.02 -20.38 9.25
N THR A 234 -8.35 -21.09 8.35
CA THR A 234 -7.14 -21.86 8.66
C THR A 234 -5.95 -21.38 7.87
N THR A 235 -4.76 -21.59 8.44
CA THR A 235 -3.48 -21.43 7.73
C THR A 235 -2.96 -22.77 7.20
N GLU A 236 -3.80 -23.81 7.19
CA GLU A 236 -3.40 -25.12 6.65
C GLU A 236 -3.19 -25.00 5.13
N ASN A 237 -2.27 -25.79 4.57
CA ASN A 237 -1.91 -25.78 3.13
C ASN A 237 -1.05 -24.60 2.64
N ASN A 238 0.05 -24.32 3.33
CA ASN A 238 1.10 -23.42 2.83
C ASN A 238 0.58 -21.98 2.63
N ALA A 239 -0.30 -21.49 3.50
CA ALA A 239 -0.91 -20.18 3.35
C ALA A 239 -0.61 -19.26 4.54
N ILE A 240 -0.49 -17.95 4.27
CA ILE A 240 -0.50 -16.91 5.30
C ILE A 240 -1.87 -16.25 5.31
N LEU A 241 -2.53 -16.25 6.47
CA LEU A 241 -3.81 -15.60 6.69
C LEU A 241 -3.62 -14.15 7.16
N TYR A 242 -4.26 -13.21 6.46
CA TYR A 242 -4.47 -11.84 6.91
C TYR A 242 -5.95 -11.57 7.09
N SER A 243 -6.28 -10.65 8.00
CA SER A 243 -7.67 -10.32 8.28
C SER A 243 -7.87 -8.86 8.70
N ALA A 244 -9.08 -8.35 8.42
CA ALA A 244 -9.59 -7.07 8.91
C ALA A 244 -10.96 -7.28 9.56
N LEU A 245 -11.25 -6.50 10.61
CA LEU A 245 -12.45 -6.66 11.42
C LEU A 245 -13.20 -5.33 11.53
N ILE A 246 -14.47 -5.37 11.16
CA ILE A 246 -15.39 -4.25 11.26
C ILE A 246 -16.44 -4.60 12.32
N LEU A 247 -16.54 -3.78 13.36
CA LEU A 247 -17.69 -3.84 14.27
C LEU A 247 -18.77 -2.90 13.74
N THR A 248 -20.03 -3.31 13.84
CA THR A 248 -21.13 -2.51 13.30
C THR A 248 -22.38 -2.54 14.17
N SER A 249 -23.17 -1.47 14.12
CA SER A 249 -24.52 -1.43 14.67
C SER A 249 -25.58 -2.00 13.70
N ALA A 250 -25.16 -2.55 12.57
CA ALA A 250 -26.03 -3.29 11.66
C ALA A 250 -26.38 -4.66 12.26
N PRO A 251 -27.66 -5.02 12.43
CA PRO A 251 -28.06 -6.32 12.95
C PRO A 251 -27.87 -7.41 11.88
N LEU A 252 -26.63 -7.87 11.75
CA LEU A 252 -26.22 -8.87 10.77
C LEU A 252 -26.74 -10.26 11.14
N GLU A 253 -27.00 -11.07 10.12
CA GLU A 253 -27.20 -12.51 10.27
C GLU A 253 -25.88 -13.25 10.04
N ASP A 254 -25.71 -14.39 10.71
CA ASP A 254 -24.54 -15.25 10.52
C ASP A 254 -24.53 -15.82 9.11
N ARG A 255 -23.57 -15.38 8.30
CA ARG A 255 -23.41 -15.75 6.89
C ARG A 255 -21.95 -15.68 6.51
N HIS A 256 -21.52 -16.48 5.55
CA HIS A 256 -20.20 -16.36 4.96
C HIS A 256 -20.28 -16.52 3.46
N VAL A 257 -19.35 -15.87 2.76
CA VAL A 257 -19.07 -16.10 1.35
C VAL A 257 -17.60 -16.36 1.22
N LEU A 258 -17.27 -17.53 0.69
CA LEU A 258 -15.91 -17.93 0.36
C LEU A 258 -15.66 -17.63 -1.12
N ASP A 259 -14.39 -17.56 -1.51
CA ASP A 259 -13.97 -17.40 -2.91
C ASP A 259 -14.60 -16.17 -3.60
N VAL A 260 -14.69 -15.04 -2.90
CA VAL A 260 -15.36 -13.81 -3.38
C VAL A 260 -14.75 -13.29 -4.68
N SER A 261 -13.44 -13.41 -4.85
CA SER A 261 -12.70 -12.99 -6.04
C SER A 261 -12.52 -14.10 -7.08
N HIS A 262 -13.26 -15.22 -6.99
CA HIS A 262 -13.11 -16.35 -7.91
C HIS A 262 -13.62 -16.03 -9.31
N SER A 263 -12.88 -16.50 -10.32
CA SER A 263 -13.35 -16.51 -11.70
C SER A 263 -13.20 -17.90 -12.31
N ASP A 264 -14.20 -18.36 -13.06
CA ASP A 264 -14.16 -19.67 -13.75
C ASP A 264 -13.10 -19.67 -14.86
N ALA A 265 -12.36 -20.77 -15.05
CA ALA A 265 -11.48 -20.99 -16.19
C ALA A 265 -12.25 -21.51 -17.42
N ARG A 266 -12.49 -20.70 -18.47
CA ARG A 266 -12.98 -21.19 -19.78
C ARG A 266 -12.27 -20.48 -20.94
N GLY A 267 -11.83 -21.21 -21.95
CA GLY A 267 -11.24 -20.66 -23.17
C GLY A 267 -9.71 -20.43 -23.10
N ASN A 268 -9.20 -19.51 -23.93
CA ASN A 268 -7.77 -19.23 -24.04
C ASN A 268 -7.23 -18.49 -22.79
N LEU A 269 -6.28 -19.11 -22.09
CA LEU A 269 -5.73 -18.61 -20.83
C LEU A 269 -4.98 -17.27 -21.00
N LYS A 270 -4.12 -17.17 -22.02
CA LYS A 270 -3.31 -15.98 -22.32
C LYS A 270 -4.18 -14.75 -22.62
N GLU A 271 -5.22 -14.92 -23.43
CA GLU A 271 -6.17 -13.84 -23.74
C GLU A 271 -6.93 -13.34 -22.52
N ARG A 272 -7.31 -14.27 -21.62
CA ARG A 272 -8.03 -13.92 -20.39
C ARG A 272 -7.14 -13.23 -19.38
N LEU A 273 -5.90 -13.69 -19.19
CA LEU A 273 -4.92 -12.99 -18.36
C LEU A 273 -4.64 -11.58 -18.89
N THR A 274 -4.52 -11.44 -20.21
CA THR A 274 -4.35 -10.12 -20.85
C THR A 274 -5.53 -9.21 -20.57
N ARG A 275 -6.75 -9.74 -20.65
CA ARG A 275 -7.97 -8.98 -20.35
C ARG A 275 -8.04 -8.60 -18.87
N ALA A 276 -7.86 -9.56 -17.97
CA ALA A 276 -7.89 -9.34 -16.52
C ALA A 276 -6.85 -8.29 -16.11
N ALA A 277 -5.62 -8.39 -16.62
CA ALA A 277 -4.57 -7.42 -16.33
C ALA A 277 -4.92 -6.01 -16.82
N LYS A 278 -5.50 -5.88 -18.01
CA LYS A 278 -5.97 -4.59 -18.55
C LYS A 278 -7.17 -4.02 -17.78
N GLU A 279 -8.11 -4.87 -17.37
CA GLU A 279 -9.26 -4.49 -16.54
C GLU A 279 -8.81 -4.04 -15.13
N ALA A 280 -7.77 -4.67 -14.59
CA ALA A 280 -7.14 -4.28 -13.32
C ALA A 280 -6.34 -2.96 -13.44
N GLY A 281 -5.95 -2.55 -14.66
CA GLY A 281 -5.34 -1.26 -14.95
C GLY A 281 -3.96 -1.30 -15.59
N ALA A 282 -3.45 -2.46 -16.01
CA ALA A 282 -2.14 -2.58 -16.64
C ALA A 282 -2.16 -1.98 -18.05
N ASP A 283 -1.16 -1.14 -18.35
CA ASP A 283 -0.98 -0.59 -19.69
C ASP A 283 -0.31 -1.57 -20.65
N LEU A 284 0.58 -2.38 -20.10
CA LEU A 284 1.44 -3.32 -20.82
C LEU A 284 1.28 -4.70 -20.18
N VAL A 285 1.16 -5.72 -21.01
CA VAL A 285 1.08 -7.12 -20.60
C VAL A 285 1.91 -7.93 -21.57
N GLY A 286 2.87 -8.69 -21.05
CA GLY A 286 3.75 -9.53 -21.85
C GLY A 286 4.02 -10.85 -21.17
N PHE A 287 4.36 -11.86 -21.97
CA PHE A 287 4.56 -13.23 -21.52
C PHE A 287 5.95 -13.73 -21.91
N ALA A 288 6.71 -14.25 -20.95
CA ALA A 288 7.98 -14.94 -21.19
C ALA A 288 7.90 -16.39 -20.69
N SER A 289 8.73 -17.28 -21.23
CA SER A 289 8.90 -18.61 -20.64
C SER A 289 9.78 -18.51 -19.39
N ALA A 290 9.50 -19.34 -18.37
CA ALA A 290 10.36 -19.43 -17.19
C ALA A 290 11.80 -19.83 -17.56
N PHE A 291 11.95 -20.70 -18.56
CA PHE A 291 13.25 -21.08 -19.11
C PHE A 291 14.08 -19.87 -19.59
N ALA A 292 13.47 -18.94 -20.35
CA ALA A 292 14.19 -17.76 -20.84
C ALA A 292 14.64 -16.85 -19.68
N ILE A 293 13.82 -16.72 -18.63
CA ILE A 293 14.20 -15.96 -17.43
C ILE A 293 15.35 -16.64 -16.68
N ASP A 294 15.33 -17.97 -16.58
CA ASP A 294 16.40 -18.73 -15.94
C ASP A 294 17.73 -18.63 -16.71
N GLU A 295 17.70 -18.63 -18.05
CA GLU A 295 18.89 -18.38 -18.88
C GLU A 295 19.46 -16.96 -18.67
N ILE A 296 18.58 -15.95 -18.55
CA ILE A 296 19.00 -14.59 -18.20
C ILE A 296 19.64 -14.56 -16.81
N ALA A 297 19.05 -15.25 -15.83
CA ALA A 297 19.59 -15.33 -14.49
C ALA A 297 21.00 -15.96 -14.46
N GLU A 298 21.25 -17.02 -15.23
CA GLU A 298 22.59 -17.62 -15.31
C GLU A 298 23.63 -16.68 -15.92
N GLN A 299 23.27 -15.93 -16.96
CA GLN A 299 24.15 -14.90 -17.52
C GLN A 299 24.46 -13.81 -16.49
N LEU A 300 23.44 -13.32 -15.78
CA LEU A 300 23.60 -12.29 -14.74
C LEU A 300 24.47 -12.77 -13.58
N ARG A 301 24.38 -14.04 -13.19
CA ARG A 301 25.24 -14.61 -12.13
C ARG A 301 26.70 -14.46 -12.46
N GLU A 302 27.10 -14.74 -13.71
CA GLU A 302 28.49 -14.57 -14.13
C GLU A 302 28.87 -13.10 -14.27
N ILE A 303 28.03 -12.28 -14.92
CA ILE A 303 28.28 -10.85 -15.15
C ILE A 303 28.42 -10.09 -13.82
N ARG A 304 27.64 -10.47 -12.79
CA ARG A 304 27.55 -9.77 -11.51
C ARG A 304 28.12 -10.56 -10.34
N LYS A 305 28.94 -11.58 -10.62
CA LYS A 305 29.49 -12.49 -9.58
C LYS A 305 30.31 -11.80 -8.49
N GLU A 306 30.92 -10.65 -8.78
CA GLU A 306 31.70 -9.86 -7.81
C GLU A 306 30.90 -8.68 -7.24
N GLU A 307 29.63 -8.52 -7.61
CA GLU A 307 28.82 -7.38 -7.19
C GLU A 307 28.41 -7.51 -5.71
N THR A 308 28.67 -6.45 -4.95
CA THR A 308 28.28 -6.32 -3.55
C THR A 308 27.29 -5.17 -3.40
N ILE A 309 26.17 -5.43 -2.74
CA ILE A 309 25.16 -4.43 -2.40
C ILE A 309 25.47 -3.88 -1.01
N VAL A 310 25.53 -2.55 -0.92
CA VAL A 310 25.69 -1.82 0.34
C VAL A 310 24.31 -1.32 0.79
N PHE A 311 23.86 -1.79 1.94
CA PHE A 311 22.63 -1.32 2.58
C PHE A 311 22.98 -0.34 3.70
N ALA A 312 22.34 0.83 3.70
CA ALA A 312 22.38 1.78 4.79
C ALA A 312 20.98 1.91 5.39
N THR A 313 20.79 1.44 6.62
CA THR A 313 19.53 1.57 7.36
C THR A 313 19.72 2.47 8.56
N ASP A 314 18.76 3.33 8.87
CA ASP A 314 18.82 4.17 10.07
C ASP A 314 18.48 3.33 11.33
N LYS A 315 19.29 3.46 12.39
CA LYS A 315 18.93 2.91 13.71
C LYS A 315 17.86 3.74 14.39
N ASN A 316 17.84 5.04 14.10
CA ASN A 316 17.00 5.98 14.79
C ASN A 316 15.60 6.05 14.15
N PRO A 317 14.57 6.34 14.96
CA PRO A 317 13.26 6.67 14.41
C PRO A 317 13.34 7.99 13.61
N ARG A 318 12.28 8.26 12.83
CA ARG A 318 12.14 9.51 12.08
C ARG A 318 12.33 10.74 12.99
N MET A 319 12.75 11.87 12.40
CA MET A 319 13.00 13.15 13.09
C MET A 319 14.18 13.14 14.09
N MET A 320 15.02 12.11 14.05
CA MET A 320 16.30 12.06 14.76
C MET A 320 17.46 12.21 13.78
N ALA A 321 18.66 12.50 14.28
CA ALA A 321 19.86 12.46 13.46
C ALA A 321 20.07 11.05 12.90
N PHE A 322 20.37 10.94 11.61
CA PHE A 322 20.59 9.66 10.93
C PHE A 322 21.80 8.93 11.55
N ASP A 323 21.57 7.74 12.11
CA ASP A 323 22.62 6.86 12.65
C ASP A 323 22.69 5.57 11.80
N PRO A 324 23.55 5.54 10.76
CA PRO A 324 23.55 4.45 9.80
C PRO A 324 24.07 3.14 10.38
N VAL A 325 23.33 2.06 10.11
CA VAL A 325 23.87 0.70 10.06
C VAL A 325 24.21 0.39 8.62
N ILE A 326 25.49 0.17 8.36
CA ILE A 326 25.97 -0.28 7.06
C ILE A 326 26.08 -1.79 7.12
N SER A 327 25.44 -2.47 6.17
CA SER A 327 25.66 -3.89 5.92
C SER A 327 25.96 -4.12 4.45
N MET A 328 26.80 -5.10 4.17
CA MET A 328 27.18 -5.48 2.82
C MET A 328 26.73 -6.91 2.58
N ARG A 329 26.15 -7.17 1.41
CA ARG A 329 25.78 -8.52 0.99
C ARG A 329 26.15 -8.71 -0.46
N LYS A 330 26.62 -9.91 -0.80
CA LYS A 330 26.80 -10.30 -2.20
C LYS A 330 25.44 -10.24 -2.90
N ARG A 331 25.40 -9.77 -4.16
CA ARG A 331 24.16 -9.80 -4.94
C ARG A 331 23.77 -11.26 -5.17
N ASN A 332 22.52 -11.58 -4.83
CA ASN A 332 21.92 -12.85 -5.18
C ASN A 332 21.10 -12.66 -6.46
N ILE A 333 21.29 -13.57 -7.41
CA ILE A 333 20.54 -13.61 -8.67
C ILE A 333 19.66 -14.86 -8.65
N PHE A 334 18.36 -14.64 -8.80
CA PHE A 334 17.35 -15.68 -8.71
C PHE A 334 16.83 -16.08 -10.09
N LYS A 335 16.52 -17.35 -10.23
CA LYS A 335 15.73 -17.91 -11.32
C LYS A 335 14.24 -17.76 -11.05
N ALA A 336 13.41 -17.88 -12.07
CA ALA A 336 11.98 -18.09 -11.88
C ALA A 336 11.73 -19.39 -11.09
N THR A 337 12.51 -20.43 -11.37
CA THR A 337 12.45 -21.74 -10.68
C THR A 337 12.98 -21.72 -9.25
N ASP A 338 13.72 -20.68 -8.83
CA ASP A 338 14.10 -20.50 -7.41
C ASP A 338 12.92 -19.99 -6.57
N ILE A 339 11.93 -19.30 -7.19
CA ILE A 339 10.71 -18.83 -6.53
C ILE A 339 9.60 -19.88 -6.58
N LEU A 340 9.37 -20.47 -7.75
CA LEU A 340 8.36 -21.50 -7.96
C LEU A 340 8.99 -22.68 -8.73
N PRO A 341 9.27 -23.82 -8.07
CA PRO A 341 10.07 -24.90 -8.66
C PRO A 341 9.55 -25.48 -9.98
N ASP A 342 8.23 -25.49 -10.20
CA ASP A 342 7.58 -25.97 -11.42
C ASP A 342 7.14 -24.83 -12.36
N ALA A 343 7.74 -23.64 -12.23
CA ALA A 343 7.46 -22.50 -13.08
C ALA A 343 7.60 -22.83 -14.57
N LYS A 344 6.59 -22.44 -15.36
CA LYS A 344 6.57 -22.57 -16.82
C LYS A 344 6.59 -21.24 -17.54
N SER A 345 5.95 -20.23 -16.95
CA SER A 345 5.79 -18.91 -17.56
C SER A 345 6.01 -17.78 -16.56
N VAL A 346 6.40 -16.63 -17.08
CA VAL A 346 6.47 -15.37 -16.34
C VAL A 346 5.63 -14.33 -17.07
N LEU A 347 4.59 -13.84 -16.41
CA LEU A 347 3.80 -12.71 -16.88
C LEU A 347 4.43 -11.42 -16.39
N VAL A 348 4.56 -10.42 -17.25
CA VAL A 348 5.08 -9.10 -16.88
C VAL A 348 4.01 -8.05 -17.16
N LEU A 349 3.61 -7.33 -16.11
CA LEU A 349 2.70 -6.19 -16.23
C LEU A 349 3.50 -4.90 -16.17
N GLY A 350 3.12 -3.91 -16.97
CA GLY A 350 3.67 -2.57 -16.93
C GLY A 350 2.61 -1.50 -16.71
N LEU A 351 2.94 -0.50 -15.90
CA LEU A 351 2.10 0.66 -15.63
C LEU A 351 2.92 1.93 -15.88
N HIS A 352 2.42 2.80 -16.76
CA HIS A 352 3.04 4.10 -16.97
C HIS A 352 2.66 5.07 -15.84
N TYR A 353 3.58 5.95 -15.47
CA TYR A 353 3.28 7.05 -14.56
C TYR A 353 3.11 8.37 -15.34
N PRO A 354 2.37 9.35 -14.78
CA PRO A 354 2.17 10.62 -15.45
C PRO A 354 3.49 11.30 -15.82
N GLU A 355 3.58 11.82 -17.05
CA GLU A 355 4.77 12.50 -17.55
C GLU A 355 4.95 13.90 -16.94
N THR A 356 3.85 14.54 -16.52
CA THR A 356 3.85 15.92 -16.00
C THR A 356 4.79 16.11 -14.80
N PRO A 357 4.77 15.25 -13.74
CA PRO A 357 5.77 15.28 -12.67
C PRO A 357 7.23 15.30 -13.17
N ILE A 358 7.54 14.57 -14.23
CA ILE A 358 8.88 14.50 -14.84
C ILE A 358 9.21 15.83 -15.53
N LYS A 359 8.29 16.35 -16.35
CA LYS A 359 8.46 17.63 -17.07
C LYS A 359 8.66 18.82 -16.13
N ARG A 360 8.14 18.70 -14.92
CA ARG A 360 8.16 19.72 -13.85
C ARG A 360 9.33 19.56 -12.88
N LEU A 361 10.04 18.43 -12.93
CA LEU A 361 11.19 18.18 -12.07
C LEU A 361 12.23 19.30 -12.20
N GLY A 362 12.57 19.93 -11.09
CA GLY A 362 13.53 21.03 -11.03
C GLY A 362 13.05 22.34 -11.67
N LYS A 363 11.72 22.56 -11.83
CA LYS A 363 11.16 23.80 -12.43
C LYS A 363 10.19 24.56 -11.50
N PRO A 364 10.23 25.90 -11.43
CA PRO A 364 9.28 26.72 -10.64
C PRO A 364 7.80 26.55 -11.07
N PRO A 365 6.79 26.64 -10.17
CA PRO A 365 6.89 27.02 -8.75
C PRO A 365 7.24 25.88 -7.79
N ALA A 366 7.33 24.64 -8.28
CA ALA A 366 7.65 23.47 -7.46
C ALA A 366 9.00 22.89 -7.91
N GLU A 367 10.09 23.36 -7.31
CA GLU A 367 11.40 22.69 -7.39
C GLU A 367 11.40 21.33 -6.64
N ALA A 368 10.28 20.98 -5.99
CA ALA A 368 10.14 19.77 -5.22
C ALA A 368 10.13 18.51 -6.12
N VAL A 369 11.04 17.58 -5.82
CA VAL A 369 11.07 16.21 -6.37
C VAL A 369 9.90 15.33 -5.88
N GLY A 370 9.15 15.81 -4.88
CA GLY A 370 8.06 15.11 -4.20
C GLY A 370 7.00 14.51 -5.13
N PRO A 371 6.40 15.27 -6.09
CA PRO A 371 5.41 14.72 -7.00
C PRO A 371 5.93 13.56 -7.85
N TYR A 372 7.17 13.65 -8.35
CA TYR A 372 7.78 12.57 -9.11
C TYR A 372 7.96 11.32 -8.25
N VAL A 373 8.54 11.46 -7.05
CA VAL A 373 8.73 10.34 -6.11
C VAL A 373 7.40 9.72 -5.71
N PHE A 374 6.35 10.54 -5.51
CA PHE A 374 5.02 10.03 -5.19
C PHE A 374 4.42 9.23 -6.34
N SER A 375 4.55 9.70 -7.58
CA SER A 375 4.10 8.92 -8.75
C SER A 375 4.83 7.57 -8.82
N GLN A 376 6.13 7.52 -8.56
CA GLN A 376 6.87 6.25 -8.53
C GLN A 376 6.39 5.30 -7.42
N TYR A 377 6.20 5.83 -6.22
CA TYR A 377 5.66 5.09 -5.08
C TYR A 377 4.29 4.50 -5.40
N GLU A 378 3.39 5.33 -5.94
CA GLU A 378 2.01 4.92 -6.22
C GLU A 378 1.94 3.92 -7.37
N THR A 379 2.73 4.12 -8.44
CA THR A 379 2.82 3.15 -9.54
C THR A 379 3.28 1.78 -9.07
N ASN A 380 4.28 1.71 -8.18
CA ASN A 380 4.70 0.44 -7.58
C ASN A 380 3.57 -0.19 -6.74
N MET A 381 2.84 0.61 -5.98
CA MET A 381 1.69 0.13 -5.21
C MET A 381 0.60 -0.43 -6.10
N LEU A 382 0.19 0.29 -7.14
CA LEU A 382 -0.84 -0.16 -8.08
C LEU A 382 -0.40 -1.42 -8.83
N LEU A 383 0.86 -1.51 -9.24
CA LEU A 383 1.44 -2.73 -9.80
C LEU A 383 1.34 -3.92 -8.84
N SER A 384 1.59 -3.72 -7.54
CA SER A 384 1.41 -4.80 -6.57
C SER A 384 -0.04 -5.27 -6.49
N HIS A 385 -1.01 -4.34 -6.47
CA HIS A 385 -2.44 -4.68 -6.44
C HIS A 385 -2.83 -5.50 -7.66
N MET A 386 -2.46 -5.03 -8.86
CA MET A 386 -2.75 -5.74 -10.12
C MET A 386 -2.03 -7.09 -10.18
N GLY A 387 -0.76 -7.16 -9.80
CA GLY A 387 -0.02 -8.42 -9.77
C GLY A 387 -0.63 -9.43 -8.81
N TYR A 388 -1.13 -8.96 -7.67
CA TYR A 388 -1.83 -9.82 -6.71
C TYR A 388 -3.16 -10.32 -7.25
N ASP A 389 -3.94 -9.44 -7.88
CA ASP A 389 -5.19 -9.81 -8.55
C ASP A 389 -4.99 -10.90 -9.60
N ILE A 390 -3.92 -10.80 -10.39
CA ILE A 390 -3.54 -11.85 -11.34
C ILE A 390 -3.08 -13.13 -10.64
N CYS A 391 -2.32 -13.05 -9.55
CA CYS A 391 -1.97 -14.25 -8.77
C CYS A 391 -3.24 -14.98 -8.28
N LYS A 392 -4.22 -14.25 -7.73
CA LYS A 392 -5.48 -14.83 -7.25
C LYS A 392 -6.35 -15.37 -8.38
N THR A 393 -6.36 -14.71 -9.53
CA THR A 393 -7.02 -15.20 -10.75
C THR A 393 -6.40 -16.53 -11.24
N LEU A 394 -5.07 -16.63 -11.26
CA LEU A 394 -4.38 -17.88 -11.64
C LEU A 394 -4.67 -19.00 -10.64
N GLN A 395 -4.66 -18.69 -9.34
CA GLN A 395 -4.98 -19.63 -8.27
C GLN A 395 -6.43 -20.12 -8.35
N SER A 396 -7.38 -19.25 -8.70
CA SER A 396 -8.77 -19.63 -8.92
C SER A 396 -8.94 -20.60 -10.10
N TRP A 397 -8.00 -20.58 -11.04
CA TRP A 397 -7.95 -21.51 -12.17
C TRP A 397 -7.12 -22.77 -11.91
N GLY A 398 -6.61 -22.95 -10.69
CA GLY A 398 -5.84 -24.11 -10.28
C GLY A 398 -4.34 -24.03 -10.56
N TYR A 399 -3.81 -22.84 -10.90
CA TYR A 399 -2.38 -22.62 -11.11
C TYR A 399 -1.73 -21.96 -9.90
N ASP A 400 -0.48 -22.32 -9.64
CA ASP A 400 0.33 -21.61 -8.66
C ASP A 400 0.93 -20.35 -9.30
N ALA A 401 0.95 -19.27 -8.53
CA ALA A 401 1.43 -17.98 -8.97
C ALA A 401 2.01 -17.17 -7.83
N PHE A 402 3.12 -16.48 -8.09
CA PHE A 402 3.79 -15.63 -7.12
C PHE A 402 4.37 -14.38 -7.80
N LEU A 403 4.14 -13.20 -7.22
CA LEU A 403 4.62 -11.94 -7.78
C LEU A 403 6.00 -11.54 -7.21
N SER A 404 6.76 -10.80 -8.00
CA SER A 404 8.00 -10.14 -7.58
C SER A 404 8.15 -8.77 -8.25
N HIS A 405 8.61 -7.79 -7.47
CA HIS A 405 9.09 -6.51 -7.98
C HIS A 405 10.51 -6.56 -8.51
N ASN A 406 11.26 -7.64 -8.26
CA ASN A 406 12.66 -7.74 -8.65
C ASN A 406 13.04 -9.21 -8.88
N LEU A 407 12.38 -9.88 -9.83
CA LEU A 407 12.39 -11.34 -9.99
C LEU A 407 13.80 -11.91 -10.02
N THR A 408 14.66 -11.43 -10.93
CA THR A 408 16.05 -11.91 -11.04
C THR A 408 16.99 -11.33 -9.98
N GLY A 409 16.54 -10.39 -9.15
CA GLY A 409 17.42 -9.68 -8.23
C GLY A 409 18.37 -8.68 -8.91
N ALA A 410 18.17 -8.37 -10.20
CA ALA A 410 19.06 -7.49 -10.98
C ALA A 410 18.92 -6.01 -10.61
N GLY A 411 17.75 -5.58 -10.11
CA GLY A 411 17.48 -4.20 -9.74
C GLY A 411 17.88 -3.83 -8.31
N SER A 412 17.40 -2.68 -7.85
CA SER A 412 17.58 -2.18 -6.48
C SER A 412 16.32 -1.45 -5.99
N VAL A 413 16.46 -0.72 -4.88
CA VAL A 413 15.38 0.08 -4.28
C VAL A 413 15.75 1.56 -4.21
N VAL A 414 14.73 2.42 -4.26
CA VAL A 414 14.84 3.86 -4.01
C VAL A 414 14.22 4.18 -2.66
N GLY A 415 14.93 4.95 -1.83
CA GLY A 415 14.41 5.48 -0.57
C GLY A 415 13.52 6.70 -0.80
N SER A 416 12.43 6.80 -0.04
CA SER A 416 11.55 7.97 -0.03
C SER A 416 11.01 8.25 1.38
N PRO A 417 10.40 9.44 1.60
CA PRO A 417 9.67 9.70 2.85
C PRO A 417 8.53 8.71 3.14
N ARG A 418 8.10 7.91 2.16
CA ARG A 418 7.09 6.84 2.32
C ARG A 418 7.70 5.42 2.36
N GLY A 419 9.01 5.32 2.58
CA GLY A 419 9.75 4.07 2.62
C GLY A 419 10.38 3.70 1.27
N TYR A 420 10.95 2.49 1.22
CA TYR A 420 11.61 1.94 0.04
C TYR A 420 10.60 1.37 -0.97
N PHE A 421 10.91 1.51 -2.25
CA PHE A 421 10.19 0.87 -3.36
C PHE A 421 11.16 0.48 -4.47
N ALA A 422 10.75 -0.43 -5.37
CA ALA A 422 11.56 -0.93 -6.47
C ALA A 422 11.93 0.19 -7.46
N ASP A 423 13.20 0.19 -7.87
CA ASP A 423 13.74 1.22 -8.74
C ASP A 423 13.36 1.02 -10.22
N GLY A 424 13.86 1.88 -11.11
CA GLY A 424 13.56 1.79 -12.54
C GLY A 424 14.25 0.67 -13.31
N SER A 425 15.15 -0.10 -12.67
CA SER A 425 15.87 -1.23 -13.26
C SER A 425 15.25 -2.58 -12.87
N CYS A 426 14.35 -2.58 -11.90
CA CYS A 426 13.60 -3.74 -11.48
C CYS A 426 12.72 -4.29 -12.62
N ASN A 427 12.78 -5.61 -12.83
CA ASN A 427 12.01 -6.35 -13.84
C ASN A 427 12.21 -5.92 -15.30
N THR A 428 13.28 -5.20 -15.63
CA THR A 428 13.50 -4.69 -16.99
C THR A 428 13.93 -5.77 -17.98
N LEU A 429 14.66 -6.78 -17.54
CA LEU A 429 15.11 -7.88 -18.41
C LEU A 429 13.96 -8.86 -18.67
N GLU A 430 13.15 -9.08 -17.65
CA GLU A 430 11.90 -9.81 -17.68
C GLU A 430 10.93 -9.17 -18.66
N ALA A 431 10.78 -7.84 -18.61
CA ALA A 431 9.95 -7.09 -19.57
C ALA A 431 10.46 -7.22 -21.01
N VAL A 432 11.77 -7.23 -21.23
CA VAL A 432 12.37 -7.44 -22.56
C VAL A 432 12.15 -8.87 -23.05
N ALA A 433 12.34 -9.86 -22.19
CA ALA A 433 12.05 -11.27 -22.49
C ALA A 433 10.57 -11.49 -22.82
N ALA A 434 9.68 -10.73 -22.18
CA ALA A 434 8.24 -10.71 -22.41
C ALA A 434 7.81 -9.82 -23.60
N GLY A 435 8.75 -9.33 -24.41
CA GLY A 435 8.45 -8.56 -25.63
C GLY A 435 7.87 -7.16 -25.41
N LEU A 436 7.95 -6.60 -24.20
CA LEU A 436 7.31 -5.30 -23.88
C LEU A 436 8.09 -4.09 -24.42
N GLY A 437 9.37 -4.25 -24.75
CA GLY A 437 10.17 -3.16 -25.29
C GLY A 437 11.65 -3.50 -25.39
N THR A 438 12.47 -2.46 -25.52
CA THR A 438 13.91 -2.58 -25.74
C THR A 438 14.69 -2.03 -24.55
N LEU A 439 15.67 -2.79 -24.06
CA LEU A 439 16.59 -2.30 -23.03
C LEU A 439 17.39 -1.09 -23.56
N THR A 440 17.56 -0.06 -22.74
CA THR A 440 18.34 1.14 -23.10
C THR A 440 19.61 1.25 -22.25
N LEU A 441 20.54 2.12 -22.65
CA LEU A 441 21.85 2.28 -21.99
C LEU A 441 21.77 2.67 -20.50
N ASN A 442 20.67 3.28 -20.04
CA ASN A 442 20.50 3.63 -18.62
C ASN A 442 19.88 2.49 -17.78
N GLY A 443 19.66 1.31 -18.38
CA GLY A 443 19.07 0.15 -17.73
C GLY A 443 17.54 0.12 -17.72
N SER A 444 16.85 1.16 -18.23
CA SER A 444 15.38 1.15 -18.36
C SER A 444 14.93 0.51 -19.69
N VAL A 445 13.67 0.08 -19.75
CA VAL A 445 13.04 -0.41 -20.98
C VAL A 445 12.33 0.74 -21.69
N SER A 446 12.63 0.95 -22.97
CA SER A 446 11.86 1.83 -23.84
C SER A 446 10.72 1.06 -24.48
N THR A 447 9.49 1.55 -24.31
CA THR A 447 8.28 1.07 -24.98
C THR A 447 7.88 2.06 -26.06
N GLU A 448 7.13 1.61 -27.08
CA GLU A 448 6.69 2.46 -28.18
C GLU A 448 5.84 3.65 -27.70
N LYS A 449 4.91 3.41 -26.78
CA LYS A 449 3.94 4.42 -26.34
C LYS A 449 4.44 5.30 -25.20
N TYR A 450 5.21 4.75 -24.25
CA TYR A 450 5.51 5.42 -22.99
C TYR A 450 7.00 5.76 -22.82
N GLY A 451 7.85 5.40 -23.79
CA GLY A 451 9.29 5.56 -23.65
C GLY A 451 9.77 4.77 -22.44
N ILE A 452 10.45 5.42 -21.48
CA ILE A 452 10.96 4.81 -20.24
C ILE A 452 10.12 5.15 -19.00
N HIS A 453 8.93 5.74 -19.17
CA HIS A 453 8.09 6.26 -18.10
C HIS A 453 7.11 5.23 -17.52
N GLN A 454 7.61 4.03 -17.22
CA GLN A 454 6.83 2.94 -16.65
C GLN A 454 7.63 2.12 -15.64
N ARG A 455 6.92 1.32 -14.85
CA ARG A 455 7.48 0.29 -13.96
C ARG A 455 6.86 -1.05 -14.28
N PHE A 456 7.50 -2.13 -13.83
CA PHE A 456 7.10 -3.48 -14.13
C PHE A 456 6.98 -4.34 -12.87
N ILE A 457 6.03 -5.27 -12.89
CA ILE A 457 5.91 -6.37 -11.92
C ILE A 457 5.90 -7.69 -12.68
N ALA A 458 6.61 -8.68 -12.15
CA ALA A 458 6.67 -10.02 -12.71
C ALA A 458 5.82 -10.98 -11.87
N ILE A 459 5.13 -11.90 -12.51
CA ILE A 459 4.32 -12.95 -11.89
C ILE A 459 4.80 -14.28 -12.45
N VAL A 460 5.41 -15.10 -11.60
CA VAL A 460 5.88 -16.44 -11.94
C VAL A 460 4.73 -17.42 -11.77
N THR A 461 4.52 -18.32 -12.71
CA THR A 461 3.44 -19.32 -12.64
C THR A 461 3.81 -20.65 -13.30
N ASN A 462 3.18 -21.73 -12.81
CA ASN A 462 3.24 -23.05 -13.45
C ASN A 462 2.22 -23.22 -14.60
N ALA A 463 1.42 -22.18 -14.89
CA ALA A 463 0.60 -22.13 -16.09
C ALA A 463 1.49 -22.11 -17.35
N GLU A 464 1.16 -22.95 -18.33
CA GLU A 464 1.85 -23.00 -19.61
C GLU A 464 1.23 -21.98 -20.57
N LEU A 465 1.99 -20.94 -20.89
CA LEU A 465 1.54 -19.81 -21.70
C LEU A 465 2.49 -19.63 -22.88
N GLU A 466 1.92 -19.37 -24.06
CA GLU A 466 2.73 -19.07 -25.24
C GLU A 466 3.52 -17.77 -25.00
N PRO A 467 4.86 -17.79 -25.05
CA PRO A 467 5.67 -16.60 -24.84
C PRO A 467 5.47 -15.60 -25.99
N ASP A 468 5.56 -14.32 -25.68
CA ASP A 468 5.62 -13.28 -26.70
C ASP A 468 7.00 -13.24 -27.33
N ILE A 469 7.05 -12.79 -28.59
CA ILE A 469 8.30 -12.70 -29.32
C ILE A 469 9.09 -11.52 -28.77
N SER A 470 10.15 -11.83 -28.02
CA SER A 470 11.18 -10.84 -27.71
C SER A 470 11.85 -10.39 -29.01
N THR A 471 11.82 -9.09 -29.29
CA THR A 471 12.61 -8.49 -30.37
C THR A 471 13.53 -7.41 -29.79
N PRO A 472 14.66 -7.78 -29.16
CA PRO A 472 15.61 -6.81 -28.68
C PRO A 472 16.77 -6.67 -29.65
N VAL A 473 16.79 -5.58 -30.41
CA VAL A 473 18.06 -4.98 -30.84
C VAL A 473 18.18 -3.69 -30.06
N LEU A 474 19.29 -3.51 -29.32
CA LEU A 474 19.63 -2.21 -28.77
C LEU A 474 19.62 -1.22 -29.94
N ASN A 475 18.58 -0.41 -30.01
CA ASN A 475 18.33 0.39 -31.21
C ASN A 475 19.56 1.27 -31.45
N SER A 476 20.05 1.33 -32.69
CA SER A 476 21.16 2.20 -33.09
C SER A 476 20.98 3.63 -32.56
N VAL A 477 19.71 4.08 -32.48
CA VAL A 477 19.29 5.34 -31.86
C VAL A 477 19.83 5.52 -30.43
N CYS A 478 19.75 4.52 -29.55
CA CYS A 478 20.24 4.64 -28.17
C CYS A 478 21.77 4.69 -28.14
N MET A 479 22.41 3.85 -28.95
CA MET A 479 23.87 3.79 -29.08
C MET A 479 24.47 5.08 -29.61
N ASP A 480 23.78 5.79 -30.50
CA ASP A 480 24.25 7.07 -31.03
C ASP A 480 23.95 8.25 -30.10
N CYS A 481 22.86 8.18 -29.31
CA CYS A 481 22.38 9.27 -28.46
C CYS A 481 23.28 9.55 -27.23
N LYS A 482 23.49 8.55 -26.36
CA LYS A 482 24.31 8.62 -25.13
C LYS A 482 24.03 9.81 -24.16
N GLN A 483 22.90 10.51 -24.30
CA GLN A 483 22.59 11.69 -23.47
C GLN A 483 22.55 11.35 -21.96
N CYS A 484 22.05 10.17 -21.60
CA CYS A 484 22.00 9.70 -20.22
C CYS A 484 23.37 9.68 -19.53
N LEU A 485 24.46 9.42 -20.29
CA LEU A 485 25.83 9.43 -19.76
C LEU A 485 26.29 10.85 -19.42
N SER A 486 25.90 11.82 -20.23
CA SER A 486 26.30 13.23 -20.06
C SER A 486 25.51 13.95 -18.97
N ILE A 487 24.22 13.61 -18.82
CA ILE A 487 23.29 14.33 -17.92
C ILE A 487 23.30 13.76 -16.50
N CYS A 488 23.74 12.50 -16.29
CA CYS A 488 23.74 11.85 -14.98
C CYS A 488 24.51 12.69 -13.93
N PRO A 489 23.84 13.30 -12.93
CA PRO A 489 24.48 14.23 -12.01
C PRO A 489 25.54 13.58 -11.14
N THR A 490 25.32 12.31 -10.78
CA THR A 490 26.24 11.49 -9.97
C THR A 490 27.30 10.78 -10.80
N ARG A 491 27.25 10.91 -12.14
CA ARG A 491 28.12 10.19 -13.08
C ARG A 491 28.15 8.68 -12.82
N ALA A 492 27.01 8.11 -12.45
CA ALA A 492 26.86 6.66 -12.23
C ALA A 492 26.98 5.87 -13.55
N LEU A 493 26.57 6.48 -14.67
CA LEU A 493 26.68 5.90 -16.01
C LEU A 493 27.94 6.44 -16.71
N GLN A 494 29.11 5.84 -16.46
CA GLN A 494 30.37 6.23 -17.11
C GLN A 494 30.69 5.33 -18.31
N LYS A 495 31.33 5.90 -19.34
CA LYS A 495 31.77 5.19 -20.55
C LYS A 495 32.67 3.98 -20.25
N ASN A 496 33.48 4.06 -19.19
CA ASN A 496 34.39 2.99 -18.78
C ASN A 496 33.66 1.79 -18.14
N ASN A 497 32.39 1.96 -17.74
CA ASN A 497 31.53 0.91 -17.17
C ASN A 497 30.62 0.27 -18.24
N LEU A 498 30.69 0.73 -19.49
CA LEU A 498 29.90 0.24 -20.63
C LEU A 498 30.72 -0.64 -21.58
N THR A 499 31.77 -1.29 -21.08
CA THR A 499 32.60 -2.19 -21.90
C THR A 499 31.72 -3.25 -22.55
N THR A 500 31.62 -3.16 -23.87
CA THR A 500 31.00 -4.11 -24.81
C THR A 500 31.60 -5.49 -24.69
#